data_AF-A0A2M8NU22-F1
#
_entry.id   AF-A0A2M8NU22-F1
#
_cell.length_a   1.000
_cell.length_b   1.000
_cell.length_c   1.000
_cell.angle_alpha   90.00
_cell.angle_beta   90.00
_cell.angle_gamma   90.00
#
_symmetry.space_group_name_H-M   'P 1'
#
loop_
_entity.id
_entity.type
_entity.pdbx_description
1 polymer ?
#
loop_
_entity_poly.entity_id
_entity_poly.type
_entity_poly.pdbx_seq_one_letter_code
_entity_poly.pdbx_strand_id
1 'polypeptide(L)'
;MDNPKYICVSVGWPYSNGDLHLGHLAGAYLPADIFARYHRMKGNHVLMVSGSDTHGTPISLEADARGISPEAVFLHYHRRFLLSLKAAGISFDLFTHTDTENHHKIAQDIFTTLRERGYLYIEKQDLMYSEKEKRFLPDRYVEGKCYICGFEKARGDQCDNCGNLLDATKLISPRNRNNPDDELVVRQSEHFFLDLSQTAQELLNYLDKRQGAWRPNVVNFTRNLIKQGVEGGLRGRAYTRDLDWGVRVPVEGWEDKRIYVWFEAVNGYLTGSIEWAKNNGTPDIWKKWWYNPDAEVYYFIGKDNVPFHTVIWPAMLIGISGLYNEGDPTPINLPYDVPA
;
A
#
# COMPACT_ATOMS: atom_id res chain seq x y z
N MET A 1 -17.39 -2.95 35.46
CA MET A 1 -17.50 -2.92 33.98
C MET A 1 -16.14 -2.51 33.48
N ASP A 2 -15.54 -3.27 32.56
CA ASP A 2 -14.26 -2.87 31.96
C ASP A 2 -14.42 -1.50 31.29
N ASN A 3 -13.42 -0.63 31.41
CA ASN A 3 -13.43 0.66 30.74
C ASN A 3 -13.51 0.45 29.20
N PRO A 4 -14.30 1.26 28.47
CA PRO A 4 -14.35 1.22 27.01
C PRO A 4 -12.96 1.31 26.38
N LYS A 5 -12.62 0.36 25.50
CA LYS A 5 -11.38 0.39 24.72
C LYS A 5 -11.54 1.21 23.44
N TYR A 6 -10.41 1.67 22.90
CA TYR A 6 -10.34 2.23 21.55
C TYR A 6 -9.91 1.14 20.56
N ILE A 7 -10.77 0.81 19.61
CA ILE A 7 -10.58 -0.27 18.64
C ILE A 7 -10.58 0.33 17.24
N CYS A 8 -9.45 0.25 16.53
CA CYS A 8 -9.36 0.64 15.14
C CYS A 8 -9.46 -0.61 14.25
N VAL A 9 -10.37 -0.59 13.30
CA VAL A 9 -10.61 -1.69 12.36
C VAL A 9 -10.23 -1.20 10.97
N SER A 10 -8.99 -1.48 10.58
CA SER A 10 -8.40 -1.14 9.29
C SER A 10 -8.70 -2.25 8.30
N VAL A 11 -9.41 -1.95 7.21
CA VAL A 11 -9.86 -2.98 6.25
C VAL A 11 -9.25 -2.75 4.88
N GLY A 12 -8.68 -3.80 4.29
CA GLY A 12 -7.95 -3.76 3.01
C GLY A 12 -8.66 -2.96 1.92
N TRP A 13 -7.89 -2.12 1.23
CA TRP A 13 -8.40 -1.17 0.23
C TRP A 13 -8.48 -1.86 -1.13
N PRO A 14 -9.66 -1.97 -1.77
CA PRO A 14 -9.78 -2.60 -3.07
C PRO A 14 -9.23 -1.70 -4.16
N TYR A 15 -8.52 -2.32 -5.10
CA TYR A 15 -8.06 -1.67 -6.31
C TYR A 15 -9.24 -1.23 -7.17
N SER A 16 -9.27 0.03 -7.57
CA SER A 16 -10.40 0.65 -8.28
C SER A 16 -10.26 0.59 -9.81
N ASN A 17 -9.84 -0.56 -10.33
CA ASN A 17 -9.79 -0.87 -11.77
C ASN A 17 -10.79 -1.96 -12.20
N GLY A 18 -11.55 -2.53 -11.25
CA GLY A 18 -12.51 -3.61 -11.49
C GLY A 18 -13.58 -3.66 -10.39
N ASP A 19 -14.67 -4.39 -10.63
CA ASP A 19 -15.74 -4.56 -9.65
C ASP A 19 -15.33 -5.45 -8.46
N LEU A 20 -15.94 -5.20 -7.30
CA LEU A 20 -15.84 -6.10 -6.16
C LEU A 20 -16.48 -7.46 -6.50
N HIS A 21 -15.91 -8.50 -5.91
CA HIS A 21 -16.38 -9.88 -6.01
C HIS A 21 -16.49 -10.52 -4.62
N LEU A 22 -17.10 -11.70 -4.52
CA LEU A 22 -17.36 -12.38 -3.23
C LEU A 22 -16.10 -12.59 -2.39
N GLY A 23 -14.94 -12.84 -3.02
CA GLY A 23 -13.65 -12.93 -2.32
C GLY A 23 -13.30 -11.68 -1.50
N HIS A 24 -13.64 -10.47 -1.96
CA HIS A 24 -13.41 -9.25 -1.21
C HIS A 24 -14.31 -9.18 0.03
N LEU A 25 -15.60 -9.49 -0.15
CA LEU A 25 -16.58 -9.49 0.94
C LEU A 25 -16.24 -10.53 2.01
N ALA A 26 -16.02 -11.78 1.60
CA ALA A 26 -15.73 -12.88 2.51
C ALA A 26 -14.34 -12.77 3.14
N GLY A 27 -13.35 -12.25 2.40
CA GLY A 27 -11.96 -12.21 2.83
C GLY A 27 -11.61 -11.05 3.76
N ALA A 28 -12.20 -9.88 3.57
CA ALA A 28 -11.82 -8.67 4.33
C ALA A 28 -13.03 -7.96 4.97
N TYR A 29 -14.09 -7.69 4.20
CA TYR A 29 -15.13 -6.76 4.67
C TYR A 29 -16.11 -7.35 5.69
N LEU A 30 -16.65 -8.55 5.41
CA LEU A 30 -17.65 -9.16 6.28
C LEU A 30 -17.07 -9.55 7.66
N PRO A 31 -15.87 -10.17 7.75
CA PRO A 31 -15.24 -10.43 9.06
C PRO A 31 -14.98 -9.15 9.85
N ALA A 32 -14.50 -8.09 9.20
CA ALA A 32 -14.24 -6.80 9.83
C ALA A 32 -15.52 -6.14 10.35
N ASP A 33 -16.62 -6.20 9.59
CA ASP A 33 -17.91 -5.63 9.98
C ASP A 33 -18.52 -6.35 11.19
N ILE A 34 -18.49 -7.68 11.20
CA ILE A 34 -18.94 -8.49 12.36
C ILE A 34 -18.13 -8.12 13.60
N PHE A 35 -16.80 -8.02 13.46
CA PHE A 35 -15.90 -7.64 14.55
C PHE A 35 -16.18 -6.23 15.07
N ALA A 36 -16.32 -5.24 14.18
CA ALA A 36 -16.63 -3.87 14.53
C ALA A 36 -17.97 -3.77 15.28
N ARG A 37 -19.02 -4.45 14.78
CA ARG A 37 -20.34 -4.49 15.43
C ARG A 37 -20.27 -5.09 16.83
N TYR A 38 -19.55 -6.20 17.01
CA TYR A 38 -19.33 -6.79 18.33
C TYR A 38 -18.69 -5.79 19.30
N HIS A 39 -17.62 -5.10 18.88
CA HIS A 39 -16.95 -4.14 19.75
C HIS A 39 -17.81 -2.91 20.07
N ARG A 40 -18.61 -2.42 19.10
CA ARG A 40 -19.59 -1.36 19.33
C ARG A 40 -20.66 -1.80 20.35
N MET A 41 -21.19 -3.01 20.22
CA MET A 41 -22.18 -3.57 21.17
C MET A 41 -21.61 -3.78 22.58
N LYS A 42 -20.32 -4.10 22.70
CA LYS A 42 -19.60 -4.18 23.98
C LYS A 42 -19.39 -2.81 24.64
N GLY A 43 -19.64 -1.71 23.92
CA GLY A 43 -19.47 -0.34 24.40
C GLY A 43 -18.08 0.25 24.14
N ASN A 44 -17.27 -0.36 23.28
CA ASN A 44 -15.96 0.20 22.90
C ASN A 44 -16.11 1.33 21.88
N HIS A 45 -15.09 2.20 21.81
CA HIS A 45 -14.95 3.23 20.79
C HIS A 45 -14.34 2.62 19.53
N VAL A 46 -15.17 2.34 18.54
CA VAL A 46 -14.75 1.72 17.27
C VAL A 46 -14.56 2.77 16.19
N LEU A 47 -13.43 2.70 15.48
CA LEU A 47 -13.18 3.43 14.25
C LEU A 47 -12.84 2.41 13.14
N MET A 48 -13.79 2.19 12.23
CA MET A 48 -13.67 1.27 11.10
C MET A 48 -13.48 2.04 9.79
N VAL A 49 -12.29 1.93 9.19
CA VAL A 49 -11.89 2.70 8.01
C VAL A 49 -11.42 1.81 6.87
N SER A 50 -11.76 2.22 5.66
CA SER A 50 -11.26 1.64 4.40
C SER A 50 -11.39 2.69 3.29
N GLY A 51 -11.09 2.32 2.06
CA GLY A 51 -11.23 3.20 0.92
C GLY A 51 -10.79 2.53 -0.37
N SER A 52 -11.02 3.17 -1.51
CA SER A 52 -10.51 2.71 -2.79
C SER A 52 -9.02 3.01 -2.93
N ASP A 53 -8.24 2.01 -3.33
CA ASP A 53 -6.89 2.23 -3.85
C ASP A 53 -7.01 2.69 -5.31
N THR A 54 -6.61 3.93 -5.57
CA THR A 54 -6.87 4.66 -6.82
C THR A 54 -5.63 4.96 -7.64
N HIS A 55 -4.45 4.45 -7.26
CA HIS A 55 -3.21 4.74 -7.99
C HIS A 55 -2.56 3.50 -8.61
N GLY A 56 -1.43 3.72 -9.29
CA GLY A 56 -0.61 2.66 -9.87
C GLY A 56 -1.02 2.22 -11.29
N THR A 57 -0.12 1.45 -11.89
CA THR A 57 -0.15 1.07 -13.30
C THR A 57 -1.44 0.40 -13.79
N PRO A 58 -2.11 -0.50 -13.03
CA PRO A 58 -3.34 -1.13 -13.52
C PRO A 58 -4.48 -0.15 -13.82
N ILE A 59 -4.57 0.98 -13.10
CA ILE A 59 -5.59 2.00 -13.35
C ILE A 59 -5.26 2.78 -14.62
N SER A 60 -3.98 3.14 -14.82
CA SER A 60 -3.52 3.77 -16.06
C SER A 60 -3.75 2.87 -17.28
N LEU A 61 -3.47 1.57 -17.17
CA LEU A 61 -3.74 0.61 -18.26
C LEU A 61 -5.22 0.49 -18.60
N GLU A 62 -6.10 0.50 -17.60
CA GLU A 62 -7.54 0.47 -17.82
C GLU A 62 -8.04 1.78 -18.43
N ALA A 63 -7.46 2.91 -18.02
CA ALA A 63 -7.75 4.23 -18.56
C ALA A 63 -7.38 4.31 -20.05
N ASP A 64 -6.18 3.85 -20.40
CA ASP A 64 -5.69 3.75 -21.77
C ASP A 64 -6.59 2.86 -22.63
N ALA A 65 -6.98 1.68 -22.11
CA ALA A 65 -7.84 0.73 -22.82
C ALA A 65 -9.23 1.30 -23.12
N ARG A 66 -9.74 2.20 -22.26
CA ARG A 66 -11.04 2.87 -22.41
C ARG A 66 -10.97 4.23 -23.10
N GLY A 67 -9.78 4.79 -23.29
CA GLY A 67 -9.59 6.15 -23.80
C GLY A 67 -10.16 7.24 -22.87
N ILE A 68 -10.12 7.04 -21.56
CA ILE A 68 -10.58 8.01 -20.54
C ILE A 68 -9.46 8.30 -19.53
N SER A 69 -9.65 9.27 -18.63
CA SER A 69 -8.64 9.56 -17.59
C SER A 69 -8.60 8.47 -16.51
N PRO A 70 -7.44 8.24 -15.85
CA PRO A 70 -7.33 7.41 -14.65
C PRO A 70 -8.35 7.80 -13.56
N GLU A 71 -8.58 9.10 -13.41
CA GLU A 71 -9.59 9.65 -12.51
C GLU A 71 -11.01 9.14 -12.83
N ALA A 72 -11.41 9.19 -14.10
CA ALA A 72 -12.71 8.71 -14.53
C ALA A 72 -12.87 7.19 -14.31
N VAL A 73 -11.80 6.41 -14.46
CA VAL A 73 -11.80 4.97 -14.15
C VAL A 73 -12.05 4.74 -12.67
N PHE A 74 -11.23 5.34 -11.79
CA PHE A 74 -11.36 5.03 -10.38
C PHE A 74 -12.67 5.56 -9.79
N LEU A 75 -13.13 6.75 -10.20
CA LEU A 75 -14.40 7.32 -9.72
C LEU A 75 -15.59 6.45 -10.12
N HIS A 76 -15.56 5.85 -11.33
CA HIS A 76 -16.56 4.89 -11.76
C HIS A 76 -16.65 3.70 -10.80
N TYR A 77 -15.53 3.08 -10.45
CA TYR A 77 -15.50 1.92 -9.57
C TYR A 77 -15.72 2.28 -8.10
N HIS A 78 -15.16 3.38 -7.60
CA HIS A 78 -15.38 3.88 -6.26
C HIS A 78 -16.87 4.05 -5.95
N ARG A 79 -17.62 4.67 -6.87
CA ARG A 79 -19.09 4.80 -6.73
C ARG A 79 -19.78 3.43 -6.65
N ARG A 80 -19.35 2.45 -7.45
CA ARG A 80 -19.91 1.09 -7.45
C ARG A 80 -19.56 0.33 -6.18
N PHE A 81 -18.37 0.54 -5.63
CA PHE A 81 -17.95 -0.04 -4.35
C PHE A 81 -18.84 0.48 -3.22
N LEU A 82 -19.05 1.80 -3.15
CA LEU A 82 -19.94 2.41 -2.16
C LEU A 82 -21.36 1.82 -2.24
N LEU A 83 -21.93 1.70 -3.44
CA LEU A 83 -23.26 1.11 -3.62
C LEU A 83 -23.31 -0.36 -3.18
N SER A 84 -22.30 -1.15 -3.56
CA SER A 84 -22.23 -2.58 -3.24
C SER A 84 -22.05 -2.83 -1.73
N LEU A 85 -21.13 -2.10 -1.09
CA LEU A 85 -20.85 -2.22 0.34
C LEU A 85 -22.03 -1.73 1.18
N LYS A 86 -22.71 -0.66 0.76
CA LYS A 86 -23.95 -0.20 1.39
C LYS A 86 -25.08 -1.23 1.25
N ALA A 87 -25.25 -1.82 0.07
CA ALA A 87 -26.25 -2.86 -0.15
C ALA A 87 -25.95 -4.14 0.66
N ALA A 88 -24.67 -4.47 0.86
CA ALA A 88 -24.22 -5.56 1.71
C ALA A 88 -24.34 -5.26 3.22
N GLY A 89 -24.66 -4.02 3.61
CA GLY A 89 -24.84 -3.63 5.00
C GLY A 89 -23.53 -3.41 5.78
N ILE A 90 -22.41 -3.21 5.10
CA ILE A 90 -21.12 -2.96 5.74
C ILE A 90 -21.11 -1.55 6.36
N SER A 91 -20.67 -1.46 7.62
CA SER A 91 -20.82 -0.29 8.49
C SER A 91 -19.50 0.42 8.78
N PHE A 92 -18.86 0.92 7.72
CA PHE A 92 -17.69 1.79 7.84
C PHE A 92 -18.04 3.11 8.52
N ASP A 93 -17.11 3.61 9.34
CA ASP A 93 -17.15 4.99 9.84
C ASP A 93 -16.66 5.95 8.75
N LEU A 94 -15.71 5.52 7.91
CA LEU A 94 -15.34 6.20 6.66
C LEU A 94 -14.91 5.19 5.58
N PHE A 95 -15.43 5.37 4.37
CA PHE A 95 -14.94 4.73 3.16
C PHE A 95 -14.52 5.82 2.15
N THR A 96 -13.22 6.07 2.03
CA THR A 96 -12.62 7.18 1.23
C THR A 96 -11.90 6.65 -0.02
N HIS A 97 -10.92 7.38 -0.56
CA HIS A 97 -10.02 6.92 -1.61
C HIS A 97 -8.61 7.57 -1.48
N THR A 98 -7.60 6.97 -2.10
CA THR A 98 -6.20 7.45 -1.99
C THR A 98 -5.92 8.72 -2.81
N ASP A 99 -6.78 9.08 -3.77
CA ASP A 99 -6.64 10.33 -4.53
C ASP A 99 -7.30 11.58 -3.87
N THR A 100 -7.45 11.60 -2.54
CA THR A 100 -7.95 12.80 -1.84
C THR A 100 -6.80 13.77 -1.53
N GLU A 101 -7.09 15.08 -1.46
CA GLU A 101 -6.10 16.09 -1.02
C GLU A 101 -5.49 15.75 0.36
N ASN A 102 -6.32 15.20 1.26
CA ASN A 102 -5.90 14.75 2.57
C ASN A 102 -4.87 13.61 2.48
N HIS A 103 -5.16 12.59 1.67
CA HIS A 103 -4.25 11.47 1.51
C HIS A 103 -2.93 11.90 0.87
N HIS A 104 -2.98 12.68 -0.22
CA HIS A 104 -1.79 13.19 -0.90
C HIS A 104 -0.86 13.94 0.06
N LYS A 105 -1.42 14.89 0.83
CA LYS A 105 -0.64 15.66 1.81
C LYS A 105 0.03 14.76 2.85
N ILE A 106 -0.74 13.87 3.49
CA ILE A 106 -0.21 13.06 4.59
C ILE A 106 0.80 12.03 4.05
N ALA A 107 0.57 11.44 2.88
CA ALA A 107 1.54 10.53 2.24
C ALA A 107 2.86 11.25 1.90
N GLN A 108 2.80 12.51 1.48
CA GLN A 108 3.99 13.36 1.26
C GLN A 108 4.71 13.69 2.58
N ASP A 109 3.97 13.98 3.65
CA ASP A 109 4.54 14.24 4.98
C ASP A 109 5.20 12.97 5.55
N ILE A 110 4.60 11.79 5.36
CA ILE A 110 5.19 10.48 5.69
C ILE A 110 6.50 10.27 4.92
N PHE A 111 6.47 10.45 3.59
CA PHE A 111 7.67 10.32 2.75
C PHE A 111 8.78 11.26 3.22
N THR A 112 8.46 12.53 3.46
CA THR A 112 9.42 13.55 3.87
C THR A 112 10.04 13.20 5.23
N THR A 113 9.20 12.76 6.17
CA THR A 113 9.64 12.32 7.50
C THR A 113 10.58 11.11 7.42
N LEU A 114 10.23 10.09 6.62
CA LEU A 114 11.09 8.92 6.43
C LEU A 114 12.42 9.29 5.79
N ARG A 115 12.41 10.18 4.79
CA ARG A 115 13.62 10.70 4.13
C ARG A 115 14.52 11.43 5.11
N GLU A 116 13.97 12.41 5.84
CA GLU A 116 14.73 13.26 6.77
C GLU A 116 15.32 12.47 7.94
N ARG A 117 14.66 11.39 8.35
CA ARG A 117 15.13 10.48 9.40
C ARG A 117 16.04 9.36 8.89
N GLY A 118 16.40 9.36 7.60
CA GLY A 118 17.36 8.41 7.02
C GLY A 118 16.82 7.01 6.74
N TYR A 119 15.49 6.82 6.74
CA TYR A 119 14.86 5.55 6.37
C TYR A 119 14.72 5.37 4.86
N LEU A 120 14.96 6.42 4.06
CA LEU A 120 14.97 6.34 2.60
C LEU A 120 16.37 6.65 2.06
N TYR A 121 16.82 5.86 1.10
CA TYR A 121 18.07 6.09 0.35
C TYR A 121 17.84 6.07 -1.15
N ILE A 122 18.72 6.71 -1.93
CA ILE A 122 18.62 6.75 -3.40
C ILE A 122 19.46 5.62 -3.99
N GLU A 123 18.89 4.89 -4.94
CA GLU A 123 19.60 3.91 -5.76
C GLU A 123 19.14 4.02 -7.21
N LYS A 124 20.05 3.71 -8.15
CA LYS A 124 19.78 3.72 -9.59
C LYS A 124 19.24 2.36 -10.01
N GLN A 125 18.24 2.37 -10.88
CA GLN A 125 17.71 1.16 -11.51
C GLN A 125 17.78 1.30 -13.03
N ASP A 126 18.16 0.21 -13.69
CA ASP A 126 18.05 0.07 -15.13
C ASP A 126 16.59 -0.30 -15.47
N LEU A 127 15.92 0.56 -16.23
CA LEU A 127 14.51 0.41 -16.59
C LEU A 127 14.34 0.55 -18.10
N MET A 128 13.26 -0.02 -18.63
CA MET A 128 12.88 0.20 -20.02
C MET A 128 12.36 1.62 -20.22
N TYR A 129 12.84 2.26 -21.28
CA TYR A 129 12.48 3.62 -21.66
C TYR A 129 11.96 3.63 -23.09
N SER A 130 10.83 4.32 -23.28
CA SER A 130 10.22 4.56 -24.57
C SER A 130 10.86 5.77 -25.24
N GLU A 131 11.51 5.59 -26.39
CA GLU A 131 12.01 6.72 -27.18
C GLU A 131 10.88 7.52 -27.82
N LYS A 132 9.74 6.90 -28.11
CA LYS A 132 8.60 7.61 -28.71
C LYS A 132 7.81 8.42 -27.69
N GLU A 133 7.50 7.82 -26.54
CA GLU A 133 6.70 8.45 -25.47
C GLU A 133 7.55 9.30 -24.52
N LYS A 134 8.88 9.22 -24.63
CA LYS A 134 9.86 9.96 -23.80
C LYS A 134 9.64 9.79 -22.30
N ARG A 135 9.36 8.56 -21.88
CA ARG A 135 9.18 8.18 -20.47
C ARG A 135 9.66 6.76 -20.20
N PHE A 136 9.91 6.45 -18.93
CA PHE A 136 10.11 5.08 -18.48
C PHE A 136 8.80 4.29 -18.55
N LEU A 137 8.89 3.02 -18.93
CA LEU A 137 7.75 2.12 -19.02
C LEU A 137 7.71 1.23 -17.78
N PRO A 138 6.62 1.27 -17.00
CA PRO A 138 6.37 0.25 -15.99
C PRO A 138 6.34 -1.14 -16.63
N ASP A 139 6.75 -2.17 -15.89
CA ASP A 139 6.90 -3.54 -16.41
C ASP A 139 5.67 -4.06 -17.18
N ARG A 140 4.46 -3.64 -16.79
CA ARG A 140 3.21 -4.06 -17.44
C ARG A 140 2.92 -3.39 -18.80
N TYR A 141 3.66 -2.35 -19.16
CA TYR A 141 3.66 -1.76 -20.50
C TYR A 141 4.71 -2.42 -21.41
N VAL A 142 5.58 -3.27 -20.86
CA VAL A 142 6.60 -3.98 -21.63
C VAL A 142 6.17 -5.43 -21.85
N GLU A 143 6.13 -5.84 -23.10
CA GLU A 143 5.92 -7.24 -23.48
C GLU A 143 7.09 -7.73 -24.32
N GLY A 144 7.36 -9.02 -24.29
CA GLY A 144 8.38 -9.61 -25.12
C GLY A 144 8.41 -11.13 -25.03
N LYS A 145 9.45 -11.72 -25.60
CA LYS A 145 9.67 -13.15 -25.51
C LYS A 145 10.36 -13.50 -24.18
N CYS A 146 9.78 -14.45 -23.45
CA CYS A 146 10.33 -14.95 -22.20
C CYS A 146 11.72 -15.56 -22.44
N TYR A 147 12.73 -15.04 -21.74
CA TYR A 147 14.10 -15.53 -21.80
C TYR A 147 14.31 -16.90 -21.13
N ILE A 148 13.29 -17.44 -20.45
CA ILE A 148 13.33 -18.75 -19.78
C ILE A 148 12.68 -19.83 -20.66
N CYS A 149 11.42 -19.65 -21.07
CA CYS A 149 10.64 -20.69 -21.76
C CYS A 149 10.31 -20.35 -23.23
N GLY A 150 10.69 -19.17 -23.72
CA GLY A 150 10.46 -18.75 -25.11
C GLY A 150 9.04 -18.30 -25.44
N PHE A 151 8.16 -18.10 -24.45
CA PHE A 151 6.80 -17.59 -24.68
C PHE A 151 6.80 -16.14 -25.22
N GLU A 152 6.20 -15.91 -26.39
CA GLU A 152 6.30 -14.67 -27.20
C GLU A 152 5.58 -13.42 -26.65
N LYS A 153 4.72 -13.60 -25.64
CA LYS A 153 3.88 -12.54 -25.05
C LYS A 153 4.03 -12.47 -23.53
N ALA A 154 5.25 -12.67 -23.04
CA ALA A 154 5.53 -12.52 -21.62
C ALA A 154 5.51 -11.04 -21.22
N ARG A 155 5.01 -10.76 -20.01
CA ARG A 155 4.97 -9.42 -19.43
C ARG A 155 6.31 -9.12 -18.75
N GLY A 156 6.66 -7.84 -18.61
CA GLY A 156 7.94 -7.43 -18.01
C GLY A 156 8.22 -8.02 -16.62
N ASP A 157 7.17 -8.23 -15.82
CA ASP A 157 7.25 -8.72 -14.45
C ASP A 157 6.99 -10.23 -14.31
N GLN A 158 6.32 -10.87 -15.29
CA GLN A 158 5.86 -12.26 -15.16
C GLN A 158 5.62 -12.94 -16.53
N CYS A 159 5.95 -14.23 -16.62
CA CYS A 159 5.54 -15.08 -17.72
C CYS A 159 4.25 -15.86 -17.41
N ASP A 160 3.18 -15.61 -18.17
CA ASP A 160 1.91 -16.34 -17.99
C ASP A 160 1.97 -17.82 -18.41
N ASN A 161 2.98 -18.23 -19.19
CA ASN A 161 3.14 -19.63 -19.62
C ASN A 161 3.90 -20.50 -18.61
N CYS A 162 5.02 -20.01 -18.06
CA CYS A 162 5.84 -20.78 -17.11
C CYS A 162 5.72 -20.34 -15.65
N GLY A 163 5.00 -19.26 -15.37
CA GLY A 163 4.75 -18.74 -14.02
C GLY A 163 5.93 -18.02 -13.37
N ASN A 164 7.12 -17.99 -13.99
CA ASN A 164 8.30 -17.32 -13.44
C ASN A 164 8.14 -15.79 -13.46
N LEU A 165 8.72 -15.15 -12.43
CA LEU A 165 8.95 -13.70 -12.42
C LEU A 165 10.05 -13.35 -13.42
N LEU A 166 9.86 -12.25 -14.13
CA LEU A 166 10.79 -11.78 -15.16
C LEU A 166 11.37 -10.42 -14.78
N ASP A 167 12.36 -10.01 -15.57
CA ASP A 167 12.97 -8.70 -15.55
C ASP A 167 12.75 -8.12 -16.94
N ALA A 168 12.06 -6.97 -17.02
CA ALA A 168 11.69 -6.36 -18.28
C ALA A 168 12.93 -6.12 -19.17
N THR A 169 14.06 -5.74 -18.58
CA THR A 169 15.34 -5.47 -19.26
C THR A 169 15.94 -6.70 -19.95
N LYS A 170 15.52 -7.90 -19.53
CA LYS A 170 16.02 -9.18 -20.06
C LYS A 170 15.07 -9.85 -21.05
N LEU A 171 13.89 -9.27 -21.29
CA LEU A 171 12.98 -9.80 -22.30
C LEU A 171 13.66 -9.81 -23.68
N ILE A 172 13.46 -10.89 -24.42
CA ILE A 172 13.95 -10.99 -25.79
C ILE A 172 12.97 -10.23 -26.70
N SER A 173 13.49 -9.33 -27.54
CA SER A 173 12.69 -8.46 -28.41
C SER A 173 11.57 -7.71 -27.65
N PRO A 174 11.93 -6.89 -26.64
CA PRO A 174 10.96 -6.15 -25.85
C PRO A 174 10.24 -5.13 -26.74
N ARG A 175 8.93 -4.99 -26.55
CA ARG A 175 8.07 -4.05 -27.25
C ARG A 175 7.13 -3.35 -26.28
N ASN A 176 6.80 -2.11 -26.59
CA ASN A 176 5.77 -1.38 -25.87
C ASN A 176 4.40 -1.96 -26.25
N ARG A 177 3.62 -2.36 -25.25
CA ARG A 177 2.29 -2.94 -25.42
C ARG A 177 1.33 -2.02 -26.18
N ASN A 178 1.42 -0.71 -25.95
CA ASN A 178 0.53 0.27 -26.55
C ASN A 178 1.05 0.81 -27.88
N ASN A 179 2.36 0.75 -28.10
CA ASN A 179 3.04 1.25 -29.31
C ASN A 179 4.06 0.22 -29.82
N PRO A 180 3.64 -0.81 -30.59
CA PRO A 180 4.55 -1.87 -31.02
C PRO A 180 5.74 -1.41 -31.90
N ASP A 181 5.61 -0.25 -32.57
CA ASP A 181 6.66 0.36 -33.40
C ASP A 181 7.66 1.23 -32.59
N ASP A 182 7.48 1.32 -31.27
CA ASP A 182 8.33 2.08 -30.37
C ASP A 182 9.68 1.38 -30.14
N GLU A 183 10.75 2.16 -30.18
CA GLU A 183 12.09 1.68 -29.84
C GLU A 183 12.27 1.74 -28.32
N LEU A 184 12.47 0.57 -27.71
CA LEU A 184 12.75 0.45 -26.29
C LEU A 184 14.24 0.35 -26.02
N VAL A 185 14.73 1.23 -25.16
CA VAL A 185 16.12 1.26 -24.70
C VAL A 185 16.18 1.14 -23.17
N VAL A 186 17.25 0.56 -22.66
CA VAL A 186 17.51 0.54 -21.21
C VAL A 186 18.13 1.87 -20.81
N ARG A 187 17.56 2.54 -19.81
CA ARG A 187 18.11 3.76 -19.21
C ARG A 187 18.10 3.67 -17.69
N GLN A 188 18.96 4.46 -17.06
CA GLN A 188 19.02 4.56 -15.60
C GLN A 188 18.03 5.59 -15.07
N SER A 189 17.28 5.20 -14.04
CA SER A 189 16.40 6.08 -13.27
C SER A 189 16.76 6.00 -11.79
N GLU A 190 16.76 7.13 -11.10
CA GLU A 190 16.94 7.18 -9.65
C GLU A 190 15.61 7.00 -8.91
N HIS A 191 15.61 6.17 -7.87
CA HIS A 191 14.47 5.95 -7.00
C HIS A 191 14.88 6.04 -5.54
N PHE A 192 13.95 6.50 -4.70
CA PHE A 192 14.08 6.28 -3.26
C PHE A 192 13.72 4.85 -2.94
N PHE A 193 14.40 4.23 -1.99
CA PHE A 193 14.16 2.89 -1.48
C PHE A 193 13.95 2.96 0.03
N LEU A 194 12.98 2.20 0.54
CA LEU A 194 12.77 2.09 1.99
C LEU A 194 13.81 1.15 2.60
N ASP A 195 14.72 1.67 3.41
CA ASP A 195 15.72 0.86 4.11
C ASP A 195 15.09 0.05 5.26
N LEU A 196 14.70 -1.19 4.96
CA LEU A 196 14.14 -2.11 5.95
C LEU A 196 15.20 -2.57 6.98
N SER A 197 16.50 -2.43 6.70
CA SER A 197 17.53 -2.84 7.65
C SER A 197 17.52 -1.97 8.92
N GLN A 198 17.16 -0.69 8.79
CA GLN A 198 17.06 0.27 9.91
C GLN A 198 15.99 -0.13 10.94
N THR A 199 14.94 -0.83 10.52
CA THR A 199 13.81 -1.21 11.39
C THR A 199 13.75 -2.70 11.72
N ALA A 200 14.61 -3.53 11.10
CA ALA A 200 14.52 -4.97 11.19
C ALA A 200 14.57 -5.50 12.63
N GLN A 201 15.50 -5.00 13.45
CA GLN A 201 15.64 -5.45 14.84
C GLN A 201 14.43 -5.06 15.70
N GLU A 202 13.92 -3.84 15.52
CA GLU A 202 12.74 -3.37 16.24
C GLU A 202 11.49 -4.16 15.84
N LEU A 203 11.33 -4.46 14.55
CA LEU A 203 10.26 -5.32 14.04
C LEU A 203 10.34 -6.73 14.62
N LEU A 204 11.53 -7.34 14.67
CA LEU A 204 11.71 -8.66 15.28
C LEU A 204 11.32 -8.66 16.76
N ASN A 205 11.75 -7.63 17.51
CA ASN A 205 11.39 -7.47 18.93
C ASN A 205 9.88 -7.27 19.12
N TYR A 206 9.24 -6.51 18.23
CA TYR A 206 7.80 -6.31 18.21
C TYR A 206 7.05 -7.62 17.92
N LEU A 207 7.48 -8.39 16.90
CA LEU A 207 6.86 -9.67 16.55
C LEU A 207 7.01 -10.72 17.66
N ASP A 208 8.10 -10.69 18.42
CA ASP A 208 8.28 -11.58 19.57
C ASP A 208 7.23 -11.33 20.66
N LYS A 209 6.79 -10.09 20.85
CA LYS A 209 5.66 -9.75 21.75
C LYS A 209 4.30 -10.17 21.20
N ARG A 210 4.21 -10.47 19.90
CA ARG A 210 2.96 -10.93 19.24
C ARG A 210 2.85 -12.44 19.16
N GLN A 211 3.88 -13.19 19.55
CA GLN A 211 3.80 -14.65 19.65
C GLN A 211 2.69 -15.06 20.63
N GLY A 212 1.84 -16.00 20.20
CA GLY A 212 0.67 -16.45 20.97
C GLY A 212 -0.58 -15.58 20.82
N ALA A 213 -0.44 -14.32 20.41
CA ALA A 213 -1.58 -13.46 20.06
C ALA A 213 -1.94 -13.58 18.57
N TRP A 214 -0.94 -13.51 17.70
CA TRP A 214 -1.12 -13.65 16.25
C TRP A 214 -1.24 -15.11 15.84
N ARG A 215 -1.90 -15.35 14.71
CA ARG A 215 -1.93 -16.66 14.06
C ARG A 215 -0.49 -17.13 13.80
N PRO A 216 -0.12 -18.37 14.19
CA PRO A 216 1.25 -18.87 14.06
C PRO A 216 1.82 -18.73 12.65
N ASN A 217 1.02 -19.00 11.61
CA ASN A 217 1.46 -18.90 10.23
C ASN A 217 1.83 -17.47 9.82
N VAL A 218 1.12 -16.45 10.32
CA VAL A 218 1.39 -15.04 10.01
C VAL A 218 2.69 -14.61 10.69
N VAL A 219 2.77 -14.77 12.02
CA VAL A 219 3.94 -14.31 12.79
C VAL A 219 5.22 -15.06 12.37
N ASN A 220 5.15 -16.38 12.14
CA ASN A 220 6.32 -17.17 11.74
C ASN A 220 6.76 -16.83 10.32
N PHE A 221 5.83 -16.66 9.38
CA PHE A 221 6.13 -16.24 8.02
C PHE A 221 6.83 -14.88 8.01
N THR A 222 6.26 -13.87 8.69
CA THR A 222 6.83 -12.52 8.76
C THR A 222 8.21 -12.53 9.42
N ARG A 223 8.37 -13.25 10.54
CA ARG A 223 9.66 -13.35 11.24
C ARG A 223 10.73 -14.00 10.35
N ASN A 224 10.38 -15.07 9.64
CA ASN A 224 11.30 -15.73 8.72
C ASN A 224 11.66 -14.83 7.53
N LEU A 225 10.70 -14.10 6.98
CA LEU A 225 10.93 -13.13 5.90
C LEU A 225 11.94 -12.06 6.33
N ILE A 226 11.80 -11.51 7.54
CA ILE A 226 12.74 -10.50 8.06
C ILE A 226 14.11 -11.13 8.30
N LYS A 227 14.20 -12.30 8.95
CA LYS A 227 15.48 -12.96 9.24
C LYS A 227 16.26 -13.33 7.99
N GLN A 228 15.61 -13.99 7.02
CA GLN A 228 16.22 -14.33 5.74
C GLN A 228 16.62 -13.09 4.97
N GLY A 229 15.79 -12.04 5.04
CA GLY A 229 16.13 -10.72 4.58
C GLY A 229 17.46 -10.26 5.17
N VAL A 230 17.56 -10.17 6.49
CA VAL A 230 18.75 -9.67 7.20
C VAL A 230 20.00 -10.51 6.87
N GLU A 231 19.88 -11.84 6.88
CA GLU A 231 20.96 -12.76 6.49
C GLU A 231 21.42 -12.56 5.03
N GLY A 232 20.47 -12.28 4.12
CA GLY A 232 20.72 -11.94 2.73
C GLY A 232 21.12 -10.48 2.48
N GLY A 233 21.33 -9.68 3.53
CA GLY A 233 21.65 -8.26 3.45
C GLY A 233 20.44 -7.41 3.07
N LEU A 234 19.33 -7.54 3.82
CA LEU A 234 18.03 -6.91 3.57
C LEU A 234 18.18 -5.49 3.03
N ARG A 235 17.91 -5.32 1.74
CA ARG A 235 17.83 -4.01 1.10
C ARG A 235 16.39 -3.62 0.87
N GLY A 236 16.19 -2.34 0.66
CA GLY A 236 14.87 -1.77 0.52
C GLY A 236 14.13 -2.21 -0.73
N ARG A 237 12.86 -1.85 -0.78
CA ARG A 237 12.07 -1.82 -2.01
C ARG A 237 11.99 -0.38 -2.50
N ALA A 238 12.03 -0.18 -3.81
CA ALA A 238 11.87 1.13 -4.41
C ALA A 238 10.51 1.72 -3.98
N TYR A 239 10.57 2.82 -3.24
CA TYR A 239 9.47 3.61 -2.68
C TYR A 239 8.86 4.56 -3.72
N THR A 240 9.59 4.90 -4.78
CA THR A 240 9.09 5.76 -5.87
C THR A 240 9.06 5.02 -7.20
N ARG A 241 8.28 5.52 -8.16
CA ARG A 241 8.22 5.02 -9.54
C ARG A 241 8.15 6.17 -10.53
N ASP A 242 8.61 5.92 -11.75
CA ASP A 242 8.38 6.79 -12.91
C ASP A 242 6.96 6.54 -13.42
N LEU A 243 6.04 7.39 -12.99
CA LEU A 243 4.61 7.29 -13.27
C LEU A 243 4.02 8.70 -13.32
N ASP A 244 3.02 8.90 -14.17
CA ASP A 244 2.31 10.18 -14.23
C ASP A 244 1.13 10.23 -13.24
N TRP A 245 0.60 9.06 -12.85
CA TRP A 245 -0.58 8.91 -12.02
C TRP A 245 -0.23 8.40 -10.61
N GLY A 246 -0.59 9.16 -9.58
CA GLY A 246 -0.30 8.83 -8.18
C GLY A 246 -0.06 10.05 -7.29
N VAL A 247 0.39 9.78 -6.06
CA VAL A 247 0.89 10.83 -5.14
C VAL A 247 2.25 11.34 -5.60
N ARG A 248 2.41 12.66 -5.76
CA ARG A 248 3.68 13.28 -6.18
C ARG A 248 4.76 13.13 -5.12
N VAL A 249 6.00 12.94 -5.55
CA VAL A 249 7.17 12.94 -4.66
C VAL A 249 7.53 14.40 -4.30
N PRO A 250 7.60 14.78 -3.02
CA PRO A 250 7.92 16.15 -2.59
C PRO A 250 9.44 16.40 -2.60
N VAL A 251 10.07 16.23 -3.77
CA VAL A 251 11.50 16.47 -4.02
C VAL A 251 11.60 17.30 -5.31
N GLU A 252 12.35 18.39 -5.27
CA GLU A 252 12.62 19.22 -6.45
C GLU A 252 13.31 18.39 -7.55
N GLY A 253 12.82 18.48 -8.79
CA GLY A 253 13.34 17.70 -9.92
C GLY A 253 12.78 16.27 -10.03
N TRP A 254 11.78 15.91 -9.20
CA TRP A 254 11.11 14.60 -9.20
C TRP A 254 9.63 14.71 -9.62
N GLU A 255 9.29 15.71 -10.42
CA GLU A 255 7.91 16.03 -10.83
C GLU A 255 7.25 14.90 -11.64
N ASP A 256 8.04 14.11 -12.36
CA ASP A 256 7.59 12.96 -13.17
C ASP A 256 7.62 11.64 -12.40
N LYS A 257 7.81 11.69 -11.07
CA LYS A 257 7.83 10.52 -10.20
C LYS A 257 6.66 10.54 -9.22
N ARG A 258 6.23 9.34 -8.84
CA ARG A 258 5.17 9.13 -7.83
C ARG A 258 5.68 8.27 -6.69
N ILE A 259 5.12 8.49 -5.51
CA ILE A 259 5.21 7.52 -4.43
C ILE A 259 4.51 6.25 -4.90
N TYR A 260 5.19 5.13 -4.75
CA TYR A 260 4.70 3.86 -5.27
C TYR A 260 3.48 3.40 -4.47
N VAL A 261 2.43 2.98 -5.18
CA VAL A 261 1.12 2.62 -4.62
C VAL A 261 1.20 1.64 -3.45
N TRP A 262 2.12 0.65 -3.50
CA TRP A 262 2.28 -0.32 -2.41
C TRP A 262 2.74 0.28 -1.07
N PHE A 263 3.27 1.51 -1.07
CA PHE A 263 3.65 2.24 0.13
C PHE A 263 2.61 3.28 0.51
N GLU A 264 2.05 4.04 -0.43
CA GLU A 264 1.02 5.03 -0.08
C GLU A 264 -0.34 4.41 0.23
N ALA A 265 -0.73 3.28 -0.39
CA ALA A 265 -2.00 2.61 -0.10
C ALA A 265 -2.11 2.17 1.37
N VAL A 266 -1.01 1.70 1.99
CA VAL A 266 -1.01 1.35 3.43
C VAL A 266 -1.08 2.58 4.34
N ASN A 267 -0.71 3.77 3.86
CA ASN A 267 -0.95 5.02 4.60
C ASN A 267 -2.45 5.30 4.73
N GLY A 268 -3.26 4.77 3.80
CA GLY A 268 -4.71 4.96 3.72
C GLY A 268 -5.42 4.77 5.06
N TYR A 269 -4.98 3.83 5.89
CA TYR A 269 -5.57 3.59 7.22
C TYR A 269 -5.39 4.79 8.16
N LEU A 270 -4.20 5.37 8.19
CA LEU A 270 -3.91 6.56 8.99
C LEU A 270 -4.58 7.79 8.37
N THR A 271 -4.44 7.98 7.05
CA THR A 271 -5.00 9.15 6.37
C THR A 271 -6.52 9.17 6.48
N GLY A 272 -7.18 8.01 6.34
CA GLY A 272 -8.63 7.88 6.49
C GLY A 272 -9.09 8.09 7.93
N SER A 273 -8.29 7.70 8.92
CA SER A 273 -8.60 8.01 10.33
C SER A 273 -8.55 9.51 10.60
N ILE A 274 -7.53 10.20 10.07
CA ILE A 274 -7.38 11.66 10.16
C ILE A 274 -8.50 12.37 9.41
N GLU A 275 -8.84 11.90 8.20
CA GLU A 275 -9.93 12.44 7.39
C GLU A 275 -11.27 12.32 8.11
N TRP A 276 -11.56 11.14 8.67
CA TRP A 276 -12.77 10.90 9.45
C TRP A 276 -12.86 11.86 10.63
N ALA A 277 -11.77 12.03 11.40
CA ALA A 277 -11.73 12.93 12.54
C ALA A 277 -12.02 14.39 12.13
N LYS A 278 -11.41 14.84 11.02
CA LYS A 278 -11.66 16.17 10.45
C LYS A 278 -13.12 16.33 10.02
N ASN A 279 -13.67 15.37 9.30
CA ASN A 279 -15.05 15.39 8.81
C ASN A 279 -16.09 15.39 9.94
N ASN A 280 -15.75 14.83 11.10
CA ASN A 280 -16.60 14.82 12.30
C ASN A 280 -16.38 16.02 13.24
N GLY A 281 -15.60 17.03 12.83
CA GLY A 281 -15.39 18.26 13.60
C GLY A 281 -14.53 18.09 14.87
N THR A 282 -13.83 16.96 15.00
CA THR A 282 -12.94 16.66 16.14
C THR A 282 -11.56 16.24 15.62
N PRO A 283 -10.79 17.16 15.01
CA PRO A 283 -9.65 16.84 14.15
C PRO A 283 -8.50 16.07 14.82
N ASP A 284 -8.37 16.09 16.15
CA ASP A 284 -7.34 15.35 16.89
C ASP A 284 -7.83 14.00 17.45
N ILE A 285 -9.12 13.67 17.35
CA ILE A 285 -9.67 12.50 18.04
C ILE A 285 -9.08 11.17 17.54
N TRP A 286 -8.62 11.11 16.28
CA TRP A 286 -7.95 9.93 15.70
C TRP A 286 -6.74 9.49 16.52
N LYS A 287 -6.05 10.41 17.22
CA LYS A 287 -4.91 10.10 18.09
C LYS A 287 -5.28 9.12 19.21
N LYS A 288 -6.56 9.05 19.61
CA LYS A 288 -7.05 8.06 20.59
C LYS A 288 -6.91 6.61 20.14
N TRP A 289 -6.80 6.37 18.83
CA TRP A 289 -6.55 5.04 18.27
C TRP A 289 -5.10 4.83 17.85
N TRP A 290 -4.42 5.88 17.40
CA TRP A 290 -3.08 5.78 16.81
C TRP A 290 -1.94 6.13 17.77
N TYR A 291 -2.19 6.90 18.83
CA TYR A 291 -1.20 7.35 19.82
C TYR A 291 -1.65 7.05 21.26
N ASN A 292 -2.47 6.01 21.45
CA ASN A 292 -2.89 5.55 22.76
C ASN A 292 -2.37 4.12 22.98
N PRO A 293 -1.49 3.86 23.96
CA PRO A 293 -0.92 2.53 24.18
C PRO A 293 -1.94 1.42 24.46
N ASP A 294 -3.13 1.81 24.97
CA ASP A 294 -4.22 0.89 25.28
C ASP A 294 -5.17 0.65 24.08
N ALA A 295 -4.97 1.35 22.96
CA ALA A 295 -5.75 1.16 21.76
C ALA A 295 -5.27 -0.07 20.97
N GLU A 296 -6.22 -0.76 20.32
CA GLU A 296 -5.96 -1.96 19.55
C GLU A 296 -6.30 -1.72 18.08
N VAL A 297 -5.29 -1.81 17.20
CA VAL A 297 -5.42 -1.58 15.76
C VAL A 297 -5.38 -2.91 15.00
N TYR A 298 -6.49 -3.30 14.39
CA TYR A 298 -6.66 -4.57 13.69
C TYR A 298 -6.66 -4.36 12.17
N TYR A 299 -5.97 -5.24 11.42
CA TYR A 299 -5.89 -5.15 9.95
C TYR A 299 -6.54 -6.36 9.28
N PHE A 300 -7.77 -6.20 8.80
CA PHE A 300 -8.50 -7.23 8.06
C PHE A 300 -8.15 -7.16 6.58
N ILE A 301 -7.36 -8.12 6.10
CA ILE A 301 -6.75 -8.13 4.77
C ILE A 301 -6.80 -9.51 4.12
N GLY A 302 -6.66 -9.57 2.79
CA GLY A 302 -6.36 -10.81 2.08
C GLY A 302 -4.94 -11.31 2.37
N LYS A 303 -4.73 -12.64 2.31
CA LYS A 303 -3.45 -13.29 2.64
C LYS A 303 -2.25 -12.75 1.87
N ASP A 304 -2.44 -12.40 0.61
CA ASP A 304 -1.36 -11.88 -0.25
C ASP A 304 -0.82 -10.52 0.24
N ASN A 305 -1.55 -9.82 1.11
CA ASN A 305 -1.18 -8.53 1.67
C ASN A 305 -0.41 -8.63 3.01
N VAL A 306 -0.19 -9.84 3.54
CA VAL A 306 0.48 -10.04 4.84
C VAL A 306 1.84 -9.34 4.91
N PRO A 307 2.77 -9.47 3.95
CA PRO A 307 4.07 -8.78 4.03
C PRO A 307 3.94 -7.26 4.14
N PHE A 308 2.97 -6.66 3.46
CA PHE A 308 2.76 -5.22 3.49
C PHE A 308 2.28 -4.74 4.87
N HIS A 309 1.44 -5.52 5.54
CA HIS A 309 0.85 -5.13 6.83
C HIS A 309 1.65 -5.60 8.05
N THR A 310 2.61 -6.50 7.85
CA THR A 310 3.44 -7.06 8.95
C THR A 310 4.91 -6.69 8.87
N VAL A 311 5.37 -6.17 7.72
CA VAL A 311 6.76 -5.68 7.52
C VAL A 311 6.76 -4.23 7.06
N ILE A 312 6.23 -3.95 5.86
CA ILE A 312 6.38 -2.63 5.20
C ILE A 312 5.71 -1.52 6.01
N TRP A 313 4.43 -1.68 6.30
CA TRP A 313 3.66 -0.67 7.03
C TRP A 313 4.16 -0.48 8.48
N PRO A 314 4.43 -1.54 9.27
CA PRO A 314 5.08 -1.39 10.56
C PRO A 314 6.45 -0.71 10.51
N ALA A 315 7.29 -1.00 9.50
CA ALA A 315 8.57 -0.31 9.31
C ALA A 315 8.37 1.20 9.08
N MET A 316 7.40 1.56 8.24
CA MET A 316 7.05 2.96 7.99
C MET A 316 6.54 3.64 9.27
N LEU A 317 5.64 2.99 10.01
CA LEU A 317 5.12 3.48 11.29
C LEU A 317 6.23 3.75 12.32
N ILE A 318 7.19 2.83 12.47
CA ILE A 318 8.38 3.04 13.30
C ILE A 318 9.12 4.30 12.83
N GLY A 319 9.39 4.39 11.52
CA GLY A 319 10.14 5.51 10.96
C GLY A 319 9.45 6.87 11.13
N ILE A 320 8.11 6.92 11.09
CA ILE A 320 7.33 8.16 11.26
C ILE A 320 6.83 8.39 12.69
N SER A 321 7.23 7.58 13.67
CA SER A 321 6.71 7.71 15.04
C SER A 321 6.81 9.15 15.56
N GLY A 322 5.70 9.68 16.08
CA GLY A 322 5.56 11.08 16.52
C GLY A 322 5.05 12.07 15.45
N LEU A 323 4.85 11.64 14.19
CA LEU A 323 4.24 12.47 13.15
C LEU A 323 2.85 12.98 13.60
N TYR A 324 2.67 14.30 13.57
CA TYR A 324 1.49 15.04 14.05
C TYR A 324 1.15 14.86 15.54
N ASN A 325 2.11 14.41 16.36
CA ASN A 325 1.94 14.23 17.80
C ASN A 325 2.93 15.10 18.60
N GLU A 326 3.10 16.36 18.19
CA GLU A 326 4.07 17.26 18.80
C GLU A 326 3.82 17.45 20.30
N GLY A 327 4.86 17.28 21.12
CA GLY A 327 4.79 17.45 22.57
C GLY A 327 4.35 16.21 23.36
N ASP A 328 3.98 15.11 22.70
CA ASP A 328 3.67 13.83 23.33
C ASP A 328 4.62 12.74 22.83
N PRO A 329 5.47 12.15 23.70
CA PRO A 329 6.46 11.15 23.31
C PRO A 329 5.86 9.76 23.03
N THR A 330 4.53 9.61 23.17
CA THR A 330 3.88 8.33 22.92
C THR A 330 4.11 7.90 21.47
N PRO A 331 4.66 6.69 21.22
CA PRO A 331 4.92 6.23 19.86
C PRO A 331 3.61 5.93 19.14
N ILE A 332 3.66 5.97 17.81
CA ILE A 332 2.51 5.55 17.00
C ILE A 332 2.28 4.04 17.17
N ASN A 333 1.03 3.63 17.25
CA ASN A 333 0.65 2.24 17.45
C ASN A 333 0.98 1.40 16.21
N LEU A 334 1.75 0.34 16.45
CA LEU A 334 1.92 -0.76 15.49
C LEU A 334 0.69 -1.66 15.49
N PRO A 335 0.49 -2.50 14.45
CA PRO A 335 -0.63 -3.44 14.42
C PRO A 335 -0.77 -4.23 15.73
N TYR A 336 -1.98 -4.27 16.26
CA TYR A 336 -2.30 -5.12 17.38
C TYR A 336 -2.48 -6.57 16.91
N ASP A 337 -3.21 -6.78 15.80
CA ASP A 337 -3.39 -8.06 15.12
C ASP A 337 -3.66 -7.90 13.61
N VAL A 338 -3.27 -8.92 12.85
CA VAL A 338 -3.48 -9.03 11.39
C VAL A 338 -4.15 -10.38 11.11
N PRO A 339 -5.49 -10.48 11.24
CA PRO A 339 -6.23 -11.74 11.13
C PRO A 339 -6.37 -12.23 9.67
N ALA A 340 -5.27 -12.63 9.04
CA ALA A 340 -5.21 -13.19 7.68
C ALA A 340 -5.27 -14.73 7.61
#